data_AF-A0A7W0ZJ86-F1
#
_entry.id   AF-A0A7W0ZJ86-F1
#
_cell.length_a   1.000
_cell.length_b   1.000
_cell.length_c   1.000
_cell.angle_alpha   90.00
_cell.angle_beta   90.00
_cell.angle_gamma   90.00
#
_symmetry.space_group_name_H-M   'P 1'
#
loop_
_entity.id
_entity.type
_entity.pdbx_description
1 polymer ?
#
loop_
_entity_poly.entity_id
_entity_poly.type
_entity_poly.pdbx_seq_one_letter_code
_entity_poly.pdbx_strand_id
1 'polypeptide(L)'
;MPIVPVAVVGAEDAMPIFAHVPLLQRLTGLIYFPVNHAFPHFGAAAALMYLPAKFRIRFLEPVDLSDYGPEAADDLSLVQAVAEDVRARIQAELGSLIATRTSVWFG
;
A
#
# COMPACT_ATOMS: atom_id res chain seq x y z
N MET A 1 -6.79 -0.57 22.97
CA MET A 1 -6.41 0.52 22.05
C MET A 1 -7.13 0.27 20.74
N PRO A 2 -7.83 1.25 20.16
CA PRO A 2 -8.60 1.04 18.93
C PRO A 2 -7.67 0.87 17.72
N ILE A 3 -8.09 0.07 16.74
CA ILE A 3 -7.39 -0.08 15.46
C ILE A 3 -8.01 0.92 14.48
N VAL A 4 -7.20 1.81 13.90
CA VAL A 4 -7.65 2.75 12.85
C VAL A 4 -7.29 2.17 11.48
N PRO A 5 -8.26 1.72 10.66
CA PRO A 5 -7.96 1.25 9.32
C PRO A 5 -7.60 2.42 8.40
N VAL A 6 -6.71 2.20 7.43
CA VAL A 6 -6.27 3.24 6.49
C VAL A 6 -6.30 2.70 5.07
N ALA A 7 -7.00 3.40 4.18
CA ALA A 7 -7.00 3.15 2.74
C ALA A 7 -6.08 4.16 2.03
N VAL A 8 -5.20 3.67 1.14
CA VAL A 8 -4.24 4.47 0.38
C VAL A 8 -4.30 4.09 -1.10
N VAL A 9 -4.34 5.10 -1.98
CA VAL A 9 -4.34 4.96 -3.45
C VAL A 9 -3.35 5.98 -4.05
N GLY A 10 -2.67 5.62 -5.13
CA GLY A 10 -1.71 6.46 -5.84
C GLY A 10 -0.25 6.35 -5.38
N ALA A 11 0.05 5.43 -4.45
CA ALA A 11 1.43 5.14 -4.03
C ALA A 11 2.14 4.22 -5.04
N GLU A 12 1.38 3.32 -5.65
CA GLU A 12 1.74 2.44 -6.77
C GLU A 12 2.23 3.21 -8.01
N ASP A 13 1.74 4.43 -8.22
CA ASP A 13 2.05 5.26 -9.41
C ASP A 13 3.29 6.15 -9.24
N ALA A 14 3.79 6.34 -8.02
CA ALA A 14 4.85 7.30 -7.72
C ALA A 14 6.22 6.89 -8.30
N MET A 15 6.49 5.58 -8.38
CA MET A 15 7.64 5.03 -9.07
C MET A 15 7.27 3.69 -9.72
N PRO A 16 6.73 3.71 -10.96
CA PRO A 16 6.41 2.48 -11.69
C PRO A 16 7.70 1.72 -12.02
N ILE A 17 7.84 0.53 -11.44
CA ILE A 17 8.89 -0.44 -11.75
C ILE A 17 8.38 -1.29 -12.92
N PHE A 18 9.01 -1.17 -14.09
CA PHE A 18 8.59 -1.87 -15.30
C PHE A 18 9.02 -3.35 -15.32
N ALA A 19 10.07 -3.72 -14.57
CA ALA A 19 10.52 -5.11 -14.45
C ALA A 19 11.26 -5.35 -13.12
N HIS A 20 10.95 -6.47 -12.45
CA HIS A 20 11.79 -6.99 -11.38
C HIS A 20 12.90 -7.86 -11.98
N VAL A 21 14.15 -7.60 -11.60
CA VAL A 21 15.33 -8.33 -12.10
C VAL A 21 16.09 -8.96 -10.92
N PRO A 22 15.82 -10.24 -10.59
CA PRO A 22 16.40 -10.90 -9.40
C PRO A 22 17.93 -10.92 -9.37
N LEU A 23 18.58 -10.91 -10.54
CA LEU A 23 20.04 -10.81 -10.62
C LEU A 23 20.54 -9.45 -10.12
N LEU A 24 19.91 -8.34 -10.54
CA LEU A 24 20.29 -6.99 -10.12
C LEU A 24 19.93 -6.72 -8.66
N GLN A 25 18.82 -7.26 -8.16
CA GLN A 25 18.48 -7.26 -6.72
C GLN A 25 19.60 -7.92 -5.90
N ARG A 26 20.02 -9.14 -6.27
CA ARG A 26 21.11 -9.87 -5.59
C ARG A 26 22.47 -9.18 -5.68
N LEU A 27 22.80 -8.56 -6.82
CA LEU A 27 24.07 -7.86 -7.02
C LEU A 27 24.15 -6.51 -6.30
N THR A 28 23.02 -5.87 -5.99
CA THR A 28 22.97 -4.56 -5.32
C THR A 28 22.56 -4.62 -3.85
N GLY A 29 22.03 -5.76 -3.38
CA GLY A 29 21.47 -5.90 -2.03
C GLY A 29 20.14 -5.17 -1.83
N LEU A 30 19.56 -4.58 -2.88
CA LEU A 30 18.30 -3.84 -2.81
C LEU A 30 17.07 -4.76 -2.84
N ILE A 31 16.05 -4.40 -2.06
CA ILE A 31 14.75 -5.10 -2.01
C ILE A 31 14.13 -5.22 -3.41
N TYR A 32 14.25 -4.16 -4.22
CA TYR A 32 13.97 -4.15 -5.65
C TYR A 32 15.06 -3.34 -6.37
N PHE A 33 15.34 -3.66 -7.63
CA PHE A 33 16.19 -2.82 -8.47
C PHE A 33 15.30 -1.85 -9.28
N PRO A 34 15.58 -0.54 -9.33
CA PRO A 34 14.69 0.47 -9.90
C PRO A 34 14.76 0.52 -11.44
N VAL A 35 14.18 -0.49 -12.10
CA VAL A 35 13.96 -0.47 -13.56
C VAL A 35 12.76 0.42 -13.88
N ASN A 36 12.99 1.72 -14.02
CA ASN A 36 11.99 2.72 -14.41
C ASN A 36 12.37 3.40 -15.75
N HIS A 37 11.60 4.40 -16.15
CA HIS A 37 11.78 5.15 -17.42
C HIS A 37 13.17 5.82 -17.58
N ALA A 38 13.90 6.08 -16.50
CA ALA A 38 15.22 6.69 -16.52
C ALA A 38 16.37 5.65 -16.60
N PHE A 39 16.09 4.37 -16.40
CA PHE A 39 17.06 3.29 -16.55
C PHE A 39 17.08 2.78 -18.01
N PRO A 40 18.25 2.42 -18.60
CA PRO A 40 19.61 2.49 -18.06
C PRO A 40 20.28 3.86 -18.20
N HIS A 41 19.66 4.81 -18.91
CA HIS A 41 20.26 6.08 -19.34
C HIS A 41 20.92 6.90 -18.20
N PHE A 42 20.31 6.90 -17.02
CA PHE A 42 20.82 7.60 -15.82
C PHE A 42 21.44 6.65 -14.78
N GLY A 43 21.63 5.37 -15.11
CA GLY A 43 22.22 4.36 -14.23
C GLY A 43 21.53 4.30 -12.86
N ALA A 44 22.30 4.36 -11.78
CA ALA A 44 21.78 4.37 -10.41
C ALA A 44 20.98 5.66 -10.06
N ALA A 45 21.24 6.79 -10.72
CA ALA A 45 20.50 8.03 -10.49
C ALA A 45 19.04 7.96 -10.96
N ALA A 46 18.69 6.96 -11.79
CA ALA A 46 17.30 6.63 -12.13
C ALA A 46 16.42 6.38 -10.89
N ALA A 47 17.01 5.93 -9.77
CA ALA A 47 16.33 5.72 -8.48
C ALA A 47 15.75 7.01 -7.85
N LEU A 48 16.17 8.19 -8.33
CA LEU A 48 15.69 9.49 -7.86
C LEU A 48 14.56 10.07 -8.76
N MET A 49 14.25 9.41 -9.88
CA MET A 49 13.30 9.88 -10.88
C MET A 49 11.88 9.38 -10.60
N TYR A 50 11.24 10.00 -9.61
CA TYR A 50 9.82 9.79 -9.30
C TYR A 50 8.91 10.46 -10.33
N LEU A 51 7.75 9.85 -10.59
CA LEU A 51 6.73 10.40 -11.48
C LEU A 51 5.63 11.10 -10.66
N PRO A 52 4.97 12.14 -11.20
CA PRO A 52 3.99 12.95 -10.47
C PRO A 52 2.70 12.18 -10.20
N ALA A 53 2.63 11.51 -9.05
CA ALA A 53 1.47 10.74 -8.60
C ALA A 53 0.61 11.51 -7.58
N LYS A 54 -0.70 11.22 -7.57
CA LYS A 54 -1.68 11.80 -6.65
C LYS A 54 -2.10 10.81 -5.57
N PHE A 55 -1.45 10.91 -4.41
CA PHE A 55 -1.80 10.14 -3.22
C PHE A 55 -3.18 10.57 -2.68
N ARG A 56 -4.07 9.60 -2.45
CA ARG A 56 -5.25 9.76 -1.58
C ARG A 56 -5.08 8.84 -0.37
N ILE A 57 -5.23 9.40 0.82
CA ILE A 57 -5.18 8.68 2.10
C ILE A 57 -6.50 8.95 2.81
N ARG A 58 -7.21 7.88 3.20
CA ARG A 58 -8.43 7.96 4.02
C ARG A 58 -8.21 7.13 5.28
N PHE A 59 -8.34 7.78 6.43
CA PHE A 59 -8.51 7.11 7.71
C PHE A 59 -9.99 6.72 7.85
N LEU A 60 -10.25 5.50 8.30
CA LEU A 60 -11.59 4.98 8.50
C LEU A 60 -12.00 5.12 9.97
N GLU A 61 -13.28 4.91 10.25
CA GLU A 61 -13.80 4.84 11.62
C GLU A 61 -13.02 3.78 12.42
N PRO A 62 -12.53 4.09 13.65
CA PRO A 62 -11.76 3.15 14.44
C PRO A 62 -12.59 1.90 14.78
N VAL A 63 -11.95 0.73 14.69
CA VAL A 63 -12.47 -0.50 15.28
C VAL A 63 -12.11 -0.46 16.76
N ASP A 64 -13.12 -0.28 17.61
CA ASP A 64 -12.95 -0.45 19.05
C ASP A 64 -12.86 -1.95 19.39
N LEU A 65 -12.03 -2.24 20.38
CA LEU A 65 -11.74 -3.56 20.92
C LEU A 65 -11.73 -3.53 22.46
N SER A 66 -12.33 -2.51 23.06
CA SER A 66 -12.42 -2.28 24.51
C SER A 66 -13.14 -3.42 25.26
N ASP A 67 -14.12 -4.05 24.61
CA ASP A 67 -14.90 -5.16 25.15
C ASP A 67 -14.15 -6.51 25.18
N TYR A 68 -12.95 -6.59 24.58
CA TYR A 68 -12.15 -7.81 24.52
C TYR A 68 -11.01 -7.80 25.56
N GLY A 69 -10.96 -8.83 26.40
CA GLY A 69 -9.82 -9.08 27.29
C GLY A 69 -8.56 -9.51 26.53
N PRO A 70 -7.36 -9.43 27.13
CA PRO A 70 -6.10 -9.75 26.46
C PRO A 70 -6.04 -11.20 25.93
N GLU A 71 -6.69 -12.14 26.61
CA GLU A 71 -6.84 -13.54 26.20
C GLU A 71 -7.62 -13.73 24.89
N ALA A 72 -8.39 -12.73 24.45
CA ALA A 72 -9.07 -12.74 23.15
C ALA A 72 -8.11 -12.78 21.96
N ALA A 73 -6.84 -12.43 22.16
CA ALA A 73 -5.79 -12.54 21.13
C ALA A 73 -5.39 -14.00 20.83
N ASP A 74 -5.65 -14.93 21.74
CA ASP A 74 -5.39 -16.37 21.55
C ASP A 74 -6.53 -17.08 20.79
N ASP A 75 -7.73 -16.48 20.71
CA ASP A 75 -8.82 -16.98 19.88
C ASP A 75 -8.58 -16.65 18.40
N LEU A 76 -7.96 -17.61 17.70
CA LEU A 76 -7.72 -17.54 16.26
C LEU A 76 -8.98 -17.28 15.43
N SER A 77 -10.18 -17.68 15.89
CA SER A 77 -11.42 -17.48 15.14
C SER A 77 -11.92 -16.04 15.26
N LEU A 78 -11.83 -15.45 16.45
CA LEU A 78 -12.13 -14.03 16.69
C LEU A 78 -11.11 -13.12 15.98
N VAL A 79 -9.81 -13.40 16.11
CA VAL A 79 -8.75 -12.64 15.44
C VAL A 79 -8.92 -12.66 13.92
N GLN A 80 -9.30 -13.81 13.34
CA GLN A 80 -9.66 -13.90 11.92
C GLN A 80 -10.90 -13.06 11.59
N ALA A 81 -11.98 -13.15 12.37
CA ALA A 81 -13.21 -12.38 12.12
C ALA A 81 -12.97 -10.86 12.15
N VAL A 82 -12.19 -10.36 13.10
CA VAL A 82 -11.80 -8.93 13.18
C VAL A 82 -10.91 -8.54 11.99
N ALA A 83 -9.99 -9.40 11.57
CA ALA A 83 -9.14 -9.15 10.40
C ALA A 83 -9.92 -9.17 9.07
N GLU A 84 -10.94 -10.01 8.94
CA GLU A 84 -11.88 -10.03 7.81
C GLU A 84 -12.66 -8.69 7.73
N ASP A 85 -13.26 -8.24 8.84
CA ASP A 85 -14.01 -6.97 8.91
C ASP A 85 -13.12 -5.76 8.60
N VAL A 86 -11.96 -5.62 9.26
CA VAL A 86 -10.99 -4.56 8.99
C VAL A 86 -10.61 -4.52 7.50
N ARG A 87 -10.39 -5.69 6.88
CA ARG A 87 -10.06 -5.78 5.45
C ARG A 87 -11.25 -5.40 4.56
N ALA A 88 -12.45 -5.86 4.88
CA ALA A 88 -13.67 -5.54 4.12
C ALA A 88 -13.94 -4.03 4.12
N ARG A 89 -13.80 -3.37 5.29
CA ARG A 89 -13.87 -1.90 5.42
C ARG A 89 -12.84 -1.20 4.54
N ILE A 90 -11.57 -1.60 4.61
CA ILE A 90 -10.49 -1.05 3.76
C ILE A 90 -10.78 -1.28 2.27
N GLN A 91 -11.24 -2.46 1.86
CA GLN A 91 -11.55 -2.78 0.46
C GLN A 91 -12.73 -1.99 -0.09
N ALA A 92 -13.77 -1.77 0.70
CA ALA A 92 -14.90 -0.92 0.31
C ALA A 92 -14.45 0.53 0.08
N GLU A 93 -13.62 1.08 0.97
CA GLU A 93 -13.08 2.44 0.84
C GLU A 93 -12.04 2.57 -0.28
N LEU A 94 -11.19 1.56 -0.52
CA LEU A 94 -10.34 1.51 -1.71
C LEU A 94 -11.18 1.53 -2.99
N GLY A 95 -12.27 0.77 -3.05
CA GLY A 95 -13.22 0.81 -4.16
C GLY A 95 -13.82 2.19 -4.38
N SER A 96 -14.21 2.88 -3.29
CA SER A 96 -14.71 4.27 -3.31
C SER A 96 -13.66 5.27 -3.81
N LEU A 97 -12.41 5.16 -3.35
CA LEU A 97 -11.29 6.01 -3.76
C LEU A 97 -10.85 5.76 -5.21
N ILE A 98 -11.00 4.54 -5.73
CA ILE A 98 -10.73 4.19 -7.12
C ILE A 98 -11.87 4.67 -8.03
N ALA A 99 -13.14 4.45 -7.63
CA ALA A 99 -14.31 4.90 -8.41
C ALA A 99 -14.41 6.43 -8.54
N THR A 100 -13.83 7.19 -7.61
CA THR A 100 -13.73 8.66 -7.66
C THR A 100 -12.48 9.18 -8.37
N ARG A 101 -11.62 8.30 -8.92
CA ARG A 101 -10.39 8.65 -9.65
C ARG A 101 -10.67 8.81 -11.14
N THR A 102 -10.70 10.04 -11.65
CA THR A 102 -10.91 10.33 -13.08
C THR A 102 -9.65 10.14 -13.92
N SER A 103 -8.46 10.12 -13.32
CA SER A 103 -7.20 9.89 -14.02
C SER A 103 -6.08 9.39 -13.09
N VAL A 104 -5.14 8.61 -13.63
CA VAL A 104 -3.89 8.27 -12.93
C VAL A 104 -3.10 9.54 -12.56
N TRP A 105 -3.02 10.47 -13.51
CA TRP A 105 -2.20 11.69 -13.44
C TRP A 105 -2.97 12.91 -12.91
N PHE A 106 -4.24 13.06 -13.29
CA PHE A 106 -4.99 14.32 -13.10
C PHE A 106 -6.04 14.30 -11.99
N GLY A 107 -6.47 13.14 -11.50
CA GLY A 107 -7.54 12.99 -10.47
C GLY A 107 -7.54 11.55 -9.79
#